data_AF-F7I4Y7-F1
#
_entry.id   AF-F7I4Y7-F1
#
_cell.length_a   1.000
_cell.length_b   1.000
_cell.length_c   1.000
_cell.angle_alpha   90.00
_cell.angle_beta   90.00
_cell.angle_gamma   90.00
#
_symmetry.space_group_name_H-M   'P 1'
#
loop_
_entity.id
_entity.type
_entity.pdbx_description
1 polymer ?
#
loop_
_entity_poly.entity_id
_entity_poly.type
_entity_poly.pdbx_seq_one_letter_code
_entity_poly.pdbx_strand_id
1 'polypeptide(L)'
;LKTKAELPEQEQPPPSPRATKPGRLGHARRRGPDAPWGGAAGSGRASGGEPRERKMAPRGRGTLTILVRWAATLLLALGVERALALPEICTQCPGSVQNLSKVALYCKTTGELMLHARCCLNQNGTILGLDLQNCSLEDPGPDFHQAHTTIIIDLQANPLKGDLANTFRGFTQLQTLILPQDVNCPGGINAWNTVTSYIDNQICQGQKNLCNNTGNPEMCPENGSCVPNGPGFLQCVCADGFHGYKCMRQGSFSLLMFFGILGSTTLSISILLWGTQRRKAKTS
;
A
#
# COMPACT_ATOMS: atom_id res chain seq x y z
N LEU A 1 45.66 39.93 -40.88
CA LEU A 1 45.06 38.59 -40.68
C LEU A 1 44.08 38.69 -39.53
N LYS A 2 42.81 38.93 -39.83
CA LYS A 2 41.73 39.16 -38.88
C LYS A 2 40.56 38.33 -39.41
N THR A 3 40.31 37.18 -38.80
CA THR A 3 39.20 36.30 -39.19
C THR A 3 38.32 36.13 -37.97
N LYS A 4 37.15 36.76 -38.05
CA LYS A 4 36.08 36.74 -37.05
C LYS A 4 35.28 35.46 -37.33
N ALA A 5 35.11 34.63 -36.30
CA ALA A 5 34.32 33.40 -36.39
C ALA A 5 32.83 33.75 -36.39
N GLU A 6 32.13 33.26 -37.39
CA GLU A 6 30.67 33.29 -37.56
C GLU A 6 30.02 32.39 -36.50
N LEU A 7 29.02 32.91 -35.79
CA LEU A 7 28.19 32.19 -34.82
C LEU A 7 26.94 31.69 -35.56
N PRO A 8 26.55 30.40 -35.48
CA PRO A 8 25.37 29.91 -36.17
C PRO A 8 24.07 30.33 -35.47
N GLU A 9 23.13 30.71 -36.32
CA GLU A 9 21.77 31.20 -36.07
C GLU A 9 20.92 30.19 -35.30
N GLN A 10 20.28 30.65 -34.23
CA GLN A 10 19.38 29.84 -33.41
C GLN A 10 17.99 29.83 -34.06
N GLU A 11 17.60 28.67 -34.59
CA GLU A 11 16.30 28.46 -35.23
C GLU A 11 15.17 28.50 -34.18
N GLN A 12 14.20 29.37 -34.40
CA GLN A 12 13.09 29.65 -33.49
C GLN A 12 11.96 28.61 -33.69
N PRO A 13 11.41 28.00 -32.62
CA PRO A 13 10.37 26.99 -32.77
C PRO A 13 9.01 27.60 -33.17
N PRO A 14 8.18 26.87 -33.95
CA PRO A 14 6.88 27.34 -34.43
C PRO A 14 5.83 27.46 -33.30
N PRO A 15 4.81 28.33 -33.47
CA PRO A 15 3.79 28.57 -32.45
C PRO A 15 2.80 27.41 -32.30
N SER A 16 2.48 27.11 -31.04
CA SER A 16 1.54 26.06 -30.61
C SER A 16 0.07 26.37 -31.00
N PRO A 17 -0.72 25.40 -31.49
CA PRO A 17 -2.12 25.62 -31.84
C PRO A 17 -3.06 25.69 -30.61
N ARG A 18 -4.06 26.57 -30.75
CA ARG A 18 -5.09 26.93 -29.76
C ARG A 18 -5.91 25.75 -29.22
N ALA A 19 -6.14 25.79 -27.91
CA ALA A 19 -7.15 25.02 -27.22
C ALA A 19 -8.57 25.35 -27.73
N THR A 20 -9.32 24.30 -28.09
CA THR A 20 -10.74 24.39 -28.45
C THR A 20 -11.59 23.98 -27.25
N LYS A 21 -12.52 24.84 -26.83
CA LYS A 21 -13.48 24.60 -25.74
C LYS A 21 -14.46 23.47 -26.10
N PRO A 22 -14.90 22.62 -25.14
CA PRO A 22 -16.13 21.86 -25.29
C PRO A 22 -17.35 22.64 -24.78
N GLY A 23 -18.43 22.59 -25.56
CA GLY A 23 -19.72 23.19 -25.27
C GLY A 23 -20.51 22.45 -24.19
N ARG A 24 -21.32 23.24 -23.47
CA ARG A 24 -22.42 22.83 -22.58
C ARG A 24 -23.66 22.50 -23.41
N LEU A 25 -24.42 21.45 -23.05
CA LEU A 25 -25.84 21.49 -22.63
C LEU A 25 -26.44 20.08 -22.61
N GLY A 26 -27.28 19.80 -21.60
CA GLY A 26 -28.14 18.61 -21.60
C GLY A 26 -28.64 18.16 -20.23
N HIS A 27 -29.53 18.96 -19.61
CA HIS A 27 -30.37 18.53 -18.49
C HIS A 27 -31.46 17.57 -18.96
N ALA A 28 -31.73 16.50 -18.20
CA ALA A 28 -33.05 15.86 -18.16
C ALA A 28 -33.36 15.37 -16.74
N ARG A 29 -34.62 15.58 -16.36
CA ARG A 29 -35.20 15.52 -14.99
C ARG A 29 -36.35 14.50 -15.02
N ARG A 30 -36.52 13.77 -13.91
CA ARG A 30 -37.73 13.00 -13.46
C ARG A 30 -38.06 11.75 -14.31
N ARG A 31 -38.59 10.65 -13.75
CA ARG A 31 -39.75 10.53 -12.84
C ARG A 31 -39.79 9.08 -12.28
N GLY A 32 -40.16 8.89 -11.00
CA GLY A 32 -40.59 7.59 -10.44
C GLY A 32 -41.95 7.15 -11.01
N PRO A 33 -42.44 5.94 -10.69
CA PRO A 33 -43.38 5.81 -9.58
C PRO A 33 -43.39 4.46 -8.79
N ASP A 34 -43.90 4.59 -7.56
CA ASP A 34 -44.89 3.76 -6.85
C ASP A 34 -44.68 2.26 -6.54
N ALA A 35 -44.75 1.99 -5.23
CA ALA A 35 -45.08 0.71 -4.62
C ALA A 35 -46.59 0.39 -4.73
N PRO A 36 -46.98 -0.87 -4.46
CA PRO A 36 -48.13 -1.04 -3.57
C PRO A 36 -47.95 -2.10 -2.49
N TRP A 37 -48.66 -1.83 -1.39
CA TRP A 37 -48.94 -2.65 -0.23
C TRP A 37 -49.63 -3.99 -0.53
N GLY A 38 -49.42 -4.94 0.39
CA GLY A 38 -50.35 -6.04 0.65
C GLY A 38 -50.03 -6.70 2.00
N GLY A 39 -50.92 -6.57 2.97
CA GLY A 39 -50.89 -7.28 4.25
C GLY A 39 -52.18 -8.04 4.51
N ALA A 40 -52.12 -9.09 5.34
CA ALA A 40 -53.16 -9.70 6.20
C ALA A 40 -52.57 -11.02 6.77
N ALA A 41 -52.46 -11.22 8.09
CA ALA A 41 -53.45 -11.81 9.01
C ALA A 41 -53.96 -13.20 8.53
N GLY A 42 -54.00 -14.31 9.27
CA GLY A 42 -54.02 -14.60 10.71
C GLY A 42 -55.04 -15.76 10.94
N SER A 43 -54.93 -16.49 12.07
CA SER A 43 -55.83 -17.58 12.57
C SER A 43 -55.47 -19.02 12.13
N GLY A 44 -55.45 -20.08 12.94
CA GLY A 44 -55.85 -20.29 14.34
C GLY A 44 -56.65 -21.61 14.53
N ARG A 45 -56.33 -22.38 15.59
CA ARG A 45 -56.99 -23.59 16.21
C ARG A 45 -56.66 -24.99 15.66
N ALA A 46 -56.05 -25.88 16.45
CA ALA A 46 -56.54 -26.68 17.62
C ALA A 46 -57.22 -27.99 17.15
N SER A 47 -57.16 -29.17 17.77
CA SER A 47 -56.73 -29.66 19.08
C SER A 47 -56.58 -31.19 18.98
N GLY A 48 -55.78 -31.84 19.81
CA GLY A 48 -55.73 -33.31 19.89
C GLY A 48 -54.77 -33.79 20.97
N GLY A 49 -55.32 -34.18 22.12
CA GLY A 49 -54.61 -34.45 23.36
C GLY A 49 -53.86 -35.79 23.44
N GLU A 50 -52.89 -35.77 24.37
CA GLU A 50 -52.15 -36.77 25.15
C GLU A 50 -52.64 -38.26 25.19
N PRO A 51 -51.78 -39.26 25.56
CA PRO A 51 -50.96 -39.22 26.78
C PRO A 51 -49.51 -39.75 26.72
N ARG A 52 -48.75 -39.21 27.68
CA ARG A 52 -47.42 -39.60 28.17
C ARG A 52 -47.18 -41.11 28.26
N GLU A 53 -46.10 -41.57 27.62
CA GLU A 53 -45.32 -42.74 28.04
C GLU A 53 -43.95 -42.23 28.54
N ARG A 54 -43.68 -42.38 29.85
CA ARG A 54 -42.33 -42.17 30.39
C ARG A 54 -41.46 -43.36 29.98
N LYS A 55 -40.47 -43.15 29.11
CA LYS A 55 -39.37 -44.11 28.91
C LYS A 55 -38.05 -43.51 29.38
N MET A 56 -37.46 -44.20 30.36
CA MET A 56 -36.13 -43.97 30.90
C MET A 56 -35.08 -43.86 29.78
N ALA A 57 -34.24 -42.83 29.86
CA ALA A 57 -33.02 -42.75 29.07
C ALA A 57 -31.97 -43.75 29.61
N PRO A 58 -31.30 -44.54 28.74
CA PRO A 58 -30.03 -45.15 29.11
C PRO A 58 -28.93 -44.08 28.97
N ARG A 59 -28.44 -43.59 30.11
CA ARG A 59 -27.15 -42.89 30.19
C ARG A 59 -26.04 -43.89 29.90
N GLY A 60 -25.12 -43.53 28.99
CA GLY A 60 -23.78 -44.14 28.98
C GLY A 60 -23.30 -44.72 27.65
N ARG A 61 -23.41 -43.99 26.53
CA ARG A 61 -22.52 -44.23 25.36
C ARG A 61 -22.40 -43.08 24.34
N GLY A 62 -22.89 -41.88 24.66
CA GLY A 62 -22.83 -40.73 23.74
C GLY A 62 -21.64 -39.80 23.96
N THR A 63 -21.00 -39.84 25.13
CA THR A 63 -20.01 -38.81 25.51
C THR A 63 -18.65 -39.01 24.86
N LEU A 64 -18.25 -40.27 24.62
CA LEU A 64 -16.94 -40.60 24.04
C LEU A 64 -16.87 -40.28 22.54
N THR A 65 -17.93 -40.58 21.79
CA THR A 65 -18.01 -40.31 20.34
C THR A 65 -18.07 -38.81 20.05
N ILE A 66 -18.72 -38.03 20.92
CA ILE A 66 -18.76 -36.57 20.82
C ILE A 66 -17.35 -36.02 21.06
N LEU A 67 -16.67 -36.40 22.15
CA LEU A 67 -15.31 -35.96 22.46
C LEU A 67 -14.29 -36.30 21.36
N VAL A 68 -14.35 -37.50 20.78
CA VAL A 68 -13.48 -37.90 19.66
C VAL A 68 -13.75 -37.06 18.42
N ARG A 69 -15.00 -36.71 18.14
CA ARG A 69 -15.38 -35.87 17.00
C ARG A 69 -14.91 -34.43 17.19
N TRP A 70 -15.00 -33.89 18.40
CA TRP A 70 -14.47 -32.57 18.75
C TRP A 70 -12.93 -32.53 18.68
N ALA A 71 -12.26 -33.57 19.17
CA ALA A 71 -10.80 -33.70 19.09
C ALA A 71 -10.33 -33.81 17.63
N ALA A 72 -11.04 -34.57 16.78
CA ALA A 72 -10.74 -34.67 15.35
C ALA A 72 -10.94 -33.33 14.63
N THR A 73 -12.00 -32.56 14.93
CA THR A 73 -12.17 -31.21 14.37
C THR A 73 -11.13 -30.21 14.87
N LEU A 74 -10.68 -30.33 16.12
CA LEU A 74 -9.62 -29.49 16.67
C LEU A 74 -8.26 -29.81 16.02
N LEU A 75 -7.96 -31.09 15.81
CA LEU A 75 -6.75 -31.55 15.09
C LEU A 75 -6.78 -31.17 13.61
N LEU A 76 -7.95 -31.22 12.96
CA LEU A 76 -8.13 -30.74 11.58
C LEU A 76 -7.97 -29.21 11.48
N ALA A 77 -8.35 -28.45 12.50
CA ALA A 77 -8.12 -26.99 12.55
C ALA A 77 -6.66 -26.63 12.84
N LEU A 78 -5.92 -27.49 13.56
CA LEU A 78 -4.49 -27.32 13.84
C LEU A 78 -3.59 -27.82 12.71
N GLY A 79 -4.09 -28.70 11.83
CA GLY A 79 -3.36 -29.31 10.72
C GLY A 79 -3.48 -28.59 9.38
N VAL A 80 -4.15 -27.44 9.32
CA VAL A 80 -4.10 -26.59 8.11
C VAL A 80 -2.78 -25.83 8.16
N GLU A 81 -1.76 -26.39 7.50
CA GLU A 81 -0.66 -25.61 6.93
C GLU A 81 -1.28 -24.37 6.29
N ARG A 82 -1.12 -23.20 6.92
CA ARG A 82 -1.57 -21.94 6.33
C ARG A 82 -0.72 -21.74 5.09
N ALA A 83 -1.27 -22.08 3.93
CA ALA A 83 -0.74 -21.62 2.66
C ALA A 83 -0.57 -20.10 2.78
N LEU A 84 0.67 -19.62 2.68
CA LEU A 84 0.94 -18.19 2.65
C LEU A 84 0.11 -17.60 1.52
N ALA A 85 -0.79 -16.68 1.86
CA ALA A 85 -1.62 -16.01 0.86
C ALA A 85 -0.70 -15.25 -0.09
N LEU A 86 -0.87 -15.47 -1.39
CA LEU A 86 -0.08 -14.80 -2.42
C LEU A 86 -0.38 -13.28 -2.37
N PRO A 87 0.66 -12.42 -2.33
CA PRO A 87 0.46 -10.97 -2.39
C PRO A 87 -0.27 -10.56 -3.67
N GLU A 88 -1.20 -9.59 -3.56
CA GLU A 88 -2.07 -9.16 -4.65
C GLU A 88 -1.29 -8.58 -5.84
N ILE A 89 -0.16 -7.92 -5.53
CA ILE A 89 0.78 -7.38 -6.53
C ILE A 89 1.31 -8.45 -7.49
N CYS A 90 1.39 -9.72 -7.04
CA CYS A 90 1.85 -10.84 -7.87
C CYS A 90 0.83 -11.25 -8.93
N THR A 91 -0.44 -10.87 -8.77
CA THR A 91 -1.56 -11.18 -9.67
C THR A 91 -2.11 -9.95 -10.39
N GLN A 92 -1.63 -8.75 -10.06
CA GLN A 92 -2.06 -7.49 -10.68
C GLN A 92 -1.92 -7.51 -12.21
N CYS A 93 -0.90 -8.19 -12.72
CA CYS A 93 -0.74 -8.42 -14.14
C CYS A 93 -0.96 -9.90 -14.49
N PRO A 94 -1.83 -10.20 -15.48
CA PRO A 94 -2.17 -11.58 -15.81
C PRO A 94 -0.96 -12.35 -16.36
N GLY A 95 -0.93 -13.66 -16.12
CA GLY A 95 0.13 -14.55 -16.61
C GLY A 95 1.29 -14.74 -15.64
N SER A 96 2.31 -15.48 -16.09
CA SER A 96 3.52 -15.76 -15.33
C SER A 96 4.66 -14.80 -15.68
N VAL A 97 5.71 -14.76 -14.86
CA VAL A 97 7.00 -14.16 -15.21
C VAL A 97 7.46 -14.67 -16.59
N GLN A 98 8.00 -13.76 -17.41
CA GLN A 98 8.45 -14.07 -18.75
C GLN A 98 9.78 -14.83 -18.69
N ASN A 99 9.89 -15.99 -19.36
CA ASN A 99 11.03 -16.92 -19.20
C ASN A 99 12.43 -16.32 -19.44
N LEU A 100 12.52 -15.23 -20.19
CA LEU A 100 13.77 -14.53 -20.53
C LEU A 100 13.89 -13.15 -19.86
N SER A 101 12.96 -12.77 -18.99
CA SER A 101 13.09 -11.53 -18.23
C SER A 101 14.23 -11.67 -17.23
N LYS A 102 14.83 -10.53 -16.85
CA LYS A 102 15.90 -10.53 -15.85
C LYS A 102 15.40 -11.06 -14.50
N VAL A 103 14.11 -10.88 -14.20
CA VAL A 103 13.44 -11.41 -13.00
C VAL A 103 13.40 -12.94 -13.04
N ALA A 104 13.00 -13.55 -14.17
CA ALA A 104 13.03 -15.01 -14.32
C ALA A 104 14.46 -15.56 -14.15
N LEU A 105 15.43 -14.91 -14.77
CA LEU A 105 16.84 -15.32 -14.66
C LEU A 105 17.31 -15.25 -13.21
N TYR A 106 17.09 -14.12 -12.53
CA TYR A 106 17.43 -13.94 -11.12
C TYR A 106 16.79 -15.02 -10.23
N CYS A 107 15.51 -15.33 -10.47
CA CYS A 107 14.79 -16.34 -9.70
C CYS A 107 15.36 -17.74 -9.91
N LYS A 108 15.74 -18.07 -11.15
CA LYS A 108 16.29 -19.37 -11.51
C LYS A 108 17.72 -19.58 -11.00
N THR A 109 18.54 -18.52 -11.02
CA THR A 109 19.95 -18.60 -10.60
C THR A 109 20.14 -18.56 -9.10
N THR A 110 19.18 -18.00 -8.37
CA THR A 110 19.22 -17.91 -6.92
C THR A 110 18.53 -19.12 -6.31
N GLY A 111 19.27 -19.94 -5.57
CA GLY A 111 18.74 -21.16 -4.96
C GLY A 111 17.54 -20.89 -4.06
N GLU A 112 16.59 -21.84 -4.04
CA GLU A 112 15.42 -21.85 -3.15
C GLU A 112 14.37 -20.75 -3.41
N LEU A 113 14.43 -20.06 -4.55
CA LEU A 113 13.38 -19.15 -4.98
C LEU A 113 12.37 -19.86 -5.89
N MET A 114 11.10 -19.46 -5.77
CA MET A 114 10.00 -20.00 -6.56
C MET A 114 9.31 -18.89 -7.34
N LEU A 115 9.08 -19.15 -8.62
CA LEU A 115 8.22 -18.30 -9.44
C LEU A 115 6.75 -18.61 -9.13
N HIS A 116 6.00 -17.58 -8.79
CA HIS A 116 4.56 -17.69 -8.57
C HIS A 116 3.87 -16.46 -9.16
N ALA A 117 2.99 -16.68 -10.14
CA ALA A 117 2.42 -15.62 -10.98
C ALA A 117 3.51 -14.66 -11.51
N ARG A 118 3.45 -13.36 -11.21
CA ARG A 118 4.44 -12.35 -11.60
C ARG A 118 5.57 -12.12 -10.59
N CYS A 119 5.61 -12.90 -9.53
CA CYS A 119 6.60 -12.74 -8.46
C CYS A 119 7.62 -13.87 -8.45
N CYS A 120 8.83 -13.52 -8.02
CA CYS A 120 9.84 -14.43 -7.53
C CYS A 120 9.87 -14.34 -5.99
N LEU A 121 9.55 -15.44 -5.33
CA LEU A 121 9.34 -15.53 -3.88
C LEU A 121 10.37 -16.43 -3.23
N ASN A 122 10.72 -16.16 -1.98
CA ASN A 122 11.42 -17.14 -1.13
C ASN A 122 10.40 -18.09 -0.45
N GLN A 123 10.91 -19.06 0.33
CA GLN A 123 10.09 -20.01 1.08
C GLN A 123 9.12 -19.36 2.08
N ASN A 124 9.45 -18.15 2.55
CA ASN A 124 8.63 -17.37 3.48
C ASN A 124 7.59 -16.49 2.76
N GLY A 125 7.46 -16.58 1.44
CA GLY A 125 6.55 -15.74 0.64
C GLY A 125 6.99 -14.29 0.49
N THR A 126 8.25 -13.96 0.84
CA THR A 126 8.83 -12.63 0.62
C THR A 126 9.11 -12.41 -0.86
N ILE A 127 8.71 -11.27 -1.40
CA ILE A 127 8.92 -10.90 -2.80
C ILE A 127 10.36 -10.40 -2.98
N LEU A 128 11.15 -11.12 -3.79
CA LEU A 128 12.53 -10.77 -4.14
C LEU A 128 12.68 -10.35 -5.60
N GLY A 129 11.76 -10.77 -6.46
CA GLY A 129 11.66 -10.30 -7.84
C GLY A 129 10.21 -10.02 -8.25
N LEU A 130 9.98 -9.00 -9.07
CA LEU A 130 8.65 -8.62 -9.56
C LEU A 130 8.71 -8.29 -11.06
N ASP A 131 7.93 -9.02 -11.86
CA ASP A 131 7.84 -8.84 -13.32
C ASP A 131 6.45 -8.36 -13.72
N LEU A 132 6.29 -7.04 -13.80
CA LEU A 132 5.08 -6.38 -14.30
C LEU A 132 5.33 -5.80 -15.70
N GLN A 133 6.16 -6.45 -16.52
CA GLN A 133 6.39 -5.97 -17.88
C GLN A 133 5.17 -6.24 -18.78
N ASN A 134 4.91 -5.29 -19.70
CA ASN A 134 3.86 -5.40 -20.71
C ASN A 134 2.47 -5.69 -20.12
N CYS A 135 2.06 -4.87 -19.15
CA CYS A 135 0.83 -5.00 -18.39
C CYS A 135 -0.14 -3.83 -18.66
N SER A 136 0.20 -2.95 -19.61
CA SER A 136 -0.55 -1.73 -19.94
C SER A 136 -0.76 -0.80 -18.73
N LEU A 137 0.20 -0.78 -17.81
CA LEU A 137 0.13 0.03 -16.58
C LEU A 137 0.51 1.49 -16.86
N GLU A 138 -0.34 2.44 -16.45
CA GLU A 138 0.03 3.87 -16.44
C GLU A 138 0.75 4.26 -15.14
N ASP A 139 0.49 3.52 -14.06
CA ASP A 139 1.17 3.60 -12.76
C ASP A 139 1.27 2.20 -12.12
N PRO A 140 2.22 1.98 -11.18
CA PRO A 140 2.37 0.66 -10.54
C PRO A 140 1.23 0.23 -9.61
N GLY A 141 0.30 1.13 -9.26
CA GLY A 141 -0.85 0.84 -8.41
C GLY A 141 -0.60 0.98 -6.90
N PRO A 142 -1.68 0.98 -6.08
CA PRO A 142 -1.60 1.18 -4.63
C PRO A 142 -0.91 0.03 -3.89
N ASP A 143 -0.99 -1.19 -4.41
CA ASP A 143 -0.43 -2.39 -3.80
C ASP A 143 1.06 -2.60 -4.10
N PHE A 144 1.68 -1.71 -4.87
CA PHE A 144 3.08 -1.82 -5.26
C PHE A 144 4.03 -1.92 -4.05
N HIS A 145 3.70 -1.25 -2.93
CA HIS A 145 4.50 -1.30 -1.70
C HIS A 145 4.53 -2.69 -1.03
N GLN A 146 3.64 -3.62 -1.39
CA GLN A 146 3.76 -5.02 -0.97
C GLN A 146 5.10 -5.63 -1.41
N ALA A 147 5.70 -5.10 -2.49
CA ALA A 147 6.96 -5.53 -3.07
C ALA A 147 8.18 -4.70 -2.58
N HIS A 148 8.11 -3.96 -1.47
CA HIS A 148 9.24 -3.12 -1.00
C HIS A 148 10.55 -3.87 -0.69
N THR A 149 10.50 -5.19 -0.48
CA THR A 149 11.66 -6.06 -0.25
C THR A 149 12.36 -6.51 -1.54
N THR A 150 11.82 -6.14 -2.70
CA THR A 150 12.26 -6.67 -3.99
C THR A 150 13.65 -6.18 -4.36
N ILE A 151 14.47 -7.10 -4.87
CA ILE A 151 15.85 -6.85 -5.33
C ILE A 151 15.86 -6.52 -6.82
N ILE A 152 14.94 -7.09 -7.60
CA ILE A 152 14.81 -6.86 -9.04
C ILE A 152 13.37 -6.61 -9.47
N ILE A 153 13.12 -5.50 -10.18
CA ILE A 153 11.80 -5.14 -10.70
C ILE A 153 11.90 -4.88 -12.20
N ASP A 154 10.98 -5.48 -12.96
CA ASP A 154 10.79 -5.22 -14.38
C ASP A 154 9.44 -4.55 -14.64
N LEU A 155 9.46 -3.30 -15.09
CA LEU A 155 8.29 -2.51 -15.46
C LEU A 155 8.30 -2.11 -16.94
N GLN A 156 9.20 -2.67 -17.76
CA GLN A 156 9.34 -2.27 -19.15
C GLN A 156 8.07 -2.54 -19.97
N ALA A 157 7.98 -1.92 -21.16
CA ALA A 157 6.85 -2.06 -22.08
C ALA A 157 5.49 -1.69 -21.45
N ASN A 158 5.48 -0.73 -20.53
CA ASN A 158 4.25 -0.13 -19.98
C ASN A 158 4.19 1.37 -20.32
N PRO A 159 3.00 1.93 -20.52
CA PRO A 159 2.79 3.36 -20.75
C PRO A 159 2.89 4.19 -19.45
N LEU A 160 3.92 3.96 -18.64
CA LEU A 160 4.12 4.65 -17.36
C LEU A 160 4.35 6.14 -17.58
N LYS A 161 3.70 6.98 -16.77
CA LYS A 161 3.79 8.44 -16.88
C LYS A 161 4.30 9.06 -15.58
N GLY A 162 5.09 10.14 -15.72
CA GLY A 162 5.48 11.00 -14.61
C GLY A 162 6.73 10.56 -13.84
N ASP A 163 6.99 11.24 -12.73
CA ASP A 163 8.10 10.94 -11.83
C ASP A 163 7.70 9.83 -10.84
N LEU A 164 8.35 8.69 -10.95
CA LEU A 164 8.12 7.52 -10.09
C LEU A 164 8.93 7.58 -8.78
N ALA A 165 9.70 8.64 -8.50
CA ALA A 165 10.58 8.71 -7.33
C ALA A 165 9.87 8.30 -6.03
N ASN A 166 8.72 8.92 -5.73
CA ASN A 166 8.01 8.63 -4.48
C ASN A 166 7.44 7.21 -4.40
N THR A 167 7.13 6.58 -5.53
CA THR A 167 6.61 5.21 -5.61
C THR A 167 7.61 4.19 -5.07
N PHE A 168 8.90 4.47 -5.19
CA PHE A 168 9.98 3.60 -4.71
C PHE A 168 10.48 3.95 -3.30
N ARG A 169 9.74 4.77 -2.54
CA ARG A 169 10.05 4.97 -1.12
C ARG A 169 9.96 3.64 -0.35
N GLY A 170 10.94 3.38 0.51
CA GLY A 170 11.05 2.15 1.27
C GLY A 170 11.65 0.95 0.52
N PHE A 171 11.89 1.06 -0.79
CA PHE A 171 12.57 0.02 -1.57
C PHE A 171 14.08 0.10 -1.34
N THR A 172 14.53 -0.27 -0.15
CA THR A 172 15.93 -0.11 0.29
C THR A 172 16.86 -1.20 -0.22
N GLN A 173 16.32 -2.30 -0.74
CA GLN A 173 17.07 -3.47 -1.22
C GLN A 173 17.13 -3.56 -2.75
N LEU A 174 16.55 -2.60 -3.46
CA LEU A 174 16.41 -2.65 -4.92
C LEU A 174 17.77 -2.50 -5.60
N GLN A 175 18.17 -3.50 -6.38
CA GLN A 175 19.46 -3.52 -7.07
C GLN A 175 19.34 -3.39 -8.58
N THR A 176 18.23 -3.86 -9.17
CA THR A 176 17.99 -3.74 -10.61
C THR A 176 16.55 -3.30 -10.84
N LEU A 177 16.39 -2.18 -11.54
CA LEU A 177 15.11 -1.65 -11.96
C LEU A 177 15.13 -1.45 -13.47
N ILE A 178 14.16 -2.04 -14.16
CA ILE A 178 14.02 -1.94 -15.62
C ILE A 178 12.76 -1.14 -15.89
N LEU A 179 12.90 -0.05 -16.65
CA LEU A 179 11.85 0.93 -16.91
C LEU A 179 11.67 1.10 -18.42
N PRO A 180 10.50 1.58 -18.88
CA PRO A 180 10.34 2.12 -20.23
C PRO A 180 11.35 3.24 -20.51
N GLN A 181 11.76 3.41 -21.78
CA GLN A 181 12.80 4.37 -22.17
C GLN A 181 12.48 5.81 -21.74
N ASP A 182 11.21 6.23 -21.82
CA ASP A 182 10.78 7.60 -21.50
C ASP A 182 10.68 7.90 -19.99
N VAL A 183 11.00 6.91 -19.14
CA VAL A 183 10.90 7.03 -17.69
C VAL A 183 12.28 7.07 -17.06
N ASN A 184 12.56 8.16 -16.35
CA ASN A 184 13.83 8.32 -15.64
C ASN A 184 13.92 7.37 -14.43
N CYS A 185 15.16 6.96 -14.11
CA CYS A 185 15.42 6.23 -12.88
C CYS A 185 14.98 7.06 -11.65
N PRO A 186 14.23 6.47 -10.70
CA PRO A 186 13.88 7.08 -9.43
C PRO A 186 15.10 7.66 -8.71
N GLY A 187 15.02 8.91 -8.28
CA GLY A 187 16.15 9.63 -7.66
C GLY A 187 17.23 10.12 -8.63
N GLY A 188 17.03 9.92 -9.94
CA GLY A 188 17.96 10.33 -11.00
C GLY A 188 19.26 9.53 -11.02
N ILE A 189 20.21 9.94 -11.87
CA ILE A 189 21.47 9.22 -12.09
C ILE A 189 22.34 9.11 -10.82
N ASN A 190 22.18 10.04 -9.87
CA ASN A 190 22.95 10.07 -8.63
C ASN A 190 22.50 9.01 -7.60
N ALA A 191 21.29 8.45 -7.77
CA ALA A 191 20.75 7.40 -6.90
C ALA A 191 21.26 6.00 -7.25
N TRP A 192 21.95 5.84 -8.40
CA TRP A 192 22.35 4.54 -8.93
C TRP A 192 23.84 4.51 -9.29
N ASN A 193 24.46 3.34 -9.23
CA ASN A 193 25.84 3.11 -9.66
C ASN A 193 25.96 3.15 -11.17
N THR A 194 24.99 2.58 -11.87
CA THR A 194 24.98 2.51 -13.33
C THR A 194 23.56 2.71 -13.84
N VAL A 195 23.41 3.60 -14.81
CA VAL A 195 22.18 3.76 -15.57
C VAL A 195 22.53 3.48 -17.03
N THR A 196 21.85 2.52 -17.64
CA THR A 196 22.06 2.13 -19.04
C THR A 196 20.76 2.32 -19.79
N SER A 197 20.77 3.19 -20.79
CA SER A 197 19.63 3.44 -21.65
C SER A 197 19.78 2.65 -22.95
N TYR A 198 18.74 1.93 -23.33
CA TYR A 198 18.61 1.23 -24.60
C TYR A 198 17.51 1.89 -25.44
N ILE A 199 17.19 1.31 -26.60
CA ILE A 199 16.14 1.83 -27.50
C ILE A 199 14.75 1.65 -26.88
N ASP A 200 14.48 0.54 -26.20
CA ASP A 200 13.11 0.24 -25.73
C ASP A 200 12.95 0.39 -24.21
N ASN A 201 14.07 0.45 -23.48
CA ASN A 201 14.07 0.45 -22.03
C ASN A 201 15.27 1.20 -21.44
N GLN A 202 15.22 1.39 -20.14
CA GLN A 202 16.31 1.89 -19.32
C GLN A 202 16.50 0.98 -18.11
N ILE A 203 17.75 0.75 -17.74
CA ILE A 203 18.13 -0.13 -16.62
C ILE A 203 18.90 0.67 -15.60
N CYS A 204 18.37 0.73 -14.38
CA CYS A 204 18.99 1.35 -13.21
C CYS A 204 19.57 0.24 -12.34
N GLN A 205 20.89 0.29 -12.07
CA GLN A 205 21.59 -0.76 -11.36
C GLN A 205 22.43 -0.23 -10.20
N GLY A 206 22.41 -0.98 -9.09
CA GLY A 206 23.18 -0.70 -7.89
C GLY A 206 22.69 0.56 -7.20
N GLN A 207 21.59 0.48 -6.44
CA GLN A 207 21.11 1.61 -5.65
C GLN A 207 22.20 2.08 -4.69
N LYS A 208 22.48 3.38 -4.71
CA LYS A 208 23.43 4.02 -3.80
C LYS A 208 22.79 4.31 -2.45
N ASN A 209 23.52 4.03 -1.38
CA ASN A 209 23.13 4.46 -0.05
C ASN A 209 23.55 5.93 0.16
N LEU A 210 22.57 6.84 0.20
CA LEU A 210 22.83 8.27 0.42
C LEU A 210 23.47 8.57 1.78
N CYS A 211 23.25 7.72 2.79
CA CYS A 211 23.87 7.87 4.11
C CYS A 211 25.37 7.55 4.11
N ASN A 212 25.88 6.85 3.08
CA ASN A 212 27.30 6.54 2.96
C ASN A 212 28.12 7.69 2.35
N ASN A 213 27.50 8.83 1.98
CA ASN A 213 28.25 10.01 1.56
C ASN A 213 28.94 10.63 2.80
N THR A 214 30.19 10.22 3.00
CA THR A 214 31.07 10.36 4.18
C THR A 214 31.47 11.79 4.56
N GLY A 215 30.63 12.81 4.37
CA GLY A 215 31.12 14.20 4.45
C GLY A 215 30.17 15.30 4.90
N ASN A 216 28.87 15.05 5.10
CA ASN A 216 27.98 16.12 5.54
C ASN A 216 27.37 15.84 6.92
N PRO A 217 27.96 16.35 8.02
CA PRO A 217 27.41 16.22 9.38
C PRO A 217 26.02 16.87 9.56
N GLU A 218 25.47 17.51 8.52
CA GLU A 218 24.16 18.18 8.53
C GLU A 218 22.99 17.35 7.95
N MET A 219 23.18 16.08 7.54
CA MET A 219 22.08 15.32 6.93
C MET A 219 20.93 15.00 7.90
N CYS A 220 21.27 14.73 9.16
CA CYS A 220 20.31 14.44 10.22
C CYS A 220 20.57 15.31 11.45
N PRO A 221 19.54 15.58 12.27
CA PRO A 221 19.73 16.29 13.54
C PRO A 221 20.64 15.52 14.49
N GLU A 222 21.17 16.18 15.53
CA GLU A 222 22.19 15.65 16.46
C GLU A 222 21.83 14.27 17.06
N ASN A 223 20.58 14.08 17.49
CA ASN A 223 20.10 12.78 18.02
C ASN A 223 19.38 11.93 16.95
N GLY A 224 19.67 12.17 15.67
CA GLY A 224 19.10 11.45 14.55
C GLY A 224 20.17 10.67 13.79
N SER A 225 19.85 9.44 13.39
CA SER A 225 20.68 8.63 12.52
C SER A 225 20.10 8.56 11.11
N CYS A 226 20.97 8.62 10.11
CA CYS A 226 20.59 8.48 8.71
C CYS A 226 20.34 7.00 8.37
N VAL A 227 19.20 6.71 7.77
CA VAL A 227 18.88 5.42 7.18
C VAL A 227 18.43 5.58 5.72
N PRO A 228 18.78 4.65 4.81
CA PRO A 228 18.31 4.69 3.44
C PRO A 228 16.79 4.49 3.39
N ASN A 229 16.10 5.15 2.45
CA ASN A 229 14.64 5.06 2.31
C ASN A 229 14.17 4.88 0.85
N GLY A 230 14.97 4.19 0.04
CA GLY A 230 14.70 3.97 -1.38
C GLY A 230 15.65 4.77 -2.30
N PRO A 231 15.53 4.61 -3.63
CA PRO A 231 16.42 5.26 -4.58
C PRO A 231 16.34 6.79 -4.49
N GLY A 232 17.45 7.43 -4.12
CA GLY A 232 17.51 8.89 -3.95
C GLY A 232 16.85 9.42 -2.67
N PHE A 233 16.41 8.54 -1.76
CA PHE A 233 15.80 8.93 -0.50
C PHE A 233 16.61 8.47 0.71
N LEU A 234 16.65 9.32 1.71
CA LEU A 234 17.09 9.02 3.06
C LEU A 234 15.99 9.38 4.05
N GLN A 235 16.07 8.82 5.24
CA GLN A 235 15.23 9.16 6.37
C GLN A 235 16.11 9.33 7.61
N CYS A 236 15.79 10.31 8.44
CA CYS A 236 16.39 10.44 9.75
C CYS A 236 15.49 9.78 10.78
N VAL A 237 16.02 8.81 11.51
CA VAL A 237 15.32 8.18 12.64
C VAL A 237 15.95 8.65 13.94
N CYS A 238 15.12 8.96 14.93
CA CYS A 238 15.64 9.44 16.21
C CYS A 238 16.27 8.28 16.99
N ALA A 239 17.34 8.60 17.72
CA ALA A 239 17.92 7.70 18.71
C ALA A 239 16.91 7.36 19.80
N ASP A 240 17.13 6.22 20.48
CA ASP A 240 16.22 5.73 21.52
C ASP A 240 15.97 6.78 22.61
N GLY A 241 14.69 6.97 22.95
CA GLY A 241 14.26 7.97 23.92
C GLY A 241 14.12 9.40 23.39
N PHE A 242 14.53 9.67 22.14
CA PHE A 242 14.31 10.94 21.46
C PHE A 242 13.16 10.88 20.46
N HIS A 243 12.41 11.97 20.33
CA HIS A 243 11.30 12.06 19.38
C HIS A 243 11.07 13.49 18.87
N GLY A 244 10.15 13.60 17.91
CA GLY A 244 9.75 14.86 17.29
C GLY A 244 10.55 15.22 16.03
N TYR A 245 10.12 16.29 15.35
CA TYR A 245 10.61 16.75 14.03
C TYR A 245 12.13 17.05 13.95
N LYS A 246 12.86 17.06 15.06
CA LYS A 246 14.33 17.24 15.13
C LYS A 246 15.02 16.34 16.15
N CYS A 247 14.33 15.32 16.68
CA CYS A 247 14.89 14.46 17.73
C CYS A 247 15.39 15.22 18.98
N MET A 248 14.75 16.34 19.32
CA MET A 248 15.16 17.20 20.44
C MET A 248 14.38 16.94 21.73
N ARG A 249 13.27 16.18 21.66
CA ARG A 249 12.44 15.90 22.83
C ARG A 249 12.82 14.56 23.42
N GLN A 250 13.12 14.54 24.70
CA GLN A 250 13.44 13.33 25.45
C GLN A 250 12.23 12.84 26.25
N GLY A 251 12.11 11.53 26.40
CA GLY A 251 11.05 10.88 27.17
C GLY A 251 9.78 10.62 26.35
N SER A 252 8.68 10.28 27.02
CA SER A 252 7.40 9.98 26.37
C SER A 252 6.43 11.15 26.45
N PHE A 253 5.74 11.46 25.36
CA PHE A 253 4.62 12.40 25.41
C PHE A 253 3.46 11.81 26.24
N SER A 254 3.13 12.44 27.37
CA SER A 254 2.04 11.98 28.24
C SER A 254 0.68 12.29 27.62
N LEU A 255 0.13 11.33 26.87
CA LEU A 255 -1.19 11.41 26.26
C LEU A 255 -2.28 11.68 27.31
N LEU A 256 -2.14 11.10 28.51
CA LEU A 256 -3.08 11.29 29.62
C LEU A 256 -3.13 12.74 30.10
N MET A 257 -1.98 13.40 30.21
CA MET A 257 -1.92 14.83 30.58
C MET A 257 -2.58 15.68 29.49
N PHE A 258 -2.24 15.44 28.23
CA PHE A 258 -2.75 16.22 27.10
C PHE A 258 -4.27 16.08 26.93
N PHE A 259 -4.78 14.85 26.86
CA PHE A 259 -6.22 14.60 26.79
C PHE A 259 -6.95 14.94 28.07
N GLY A 260 -6.31 14.81 29.23
CA GLY A 260 -6.87 15.24 30.52
C GLY A 260 -7.14 16.74 30.56
N ILE A 261 -6.16 17.55 30.15
CA ILE A 261 -6.30 19.02 30.10
C ILE A 261 -7.34 19.41 29.05
N LEU A 262 -7.24 18.89 27.82
CA LEU A 262 -8.19 19.20 26.76
C LEU A 262 -9.61 18.74 27.11
N GLY A 263 -9.75 17.54 27.65
CA GLY A 263 -11.05 16.99 28.07
C GLY A 263 -11.67 17.79 29.22
N SER A 264 -10.87 18.12 30.24
CA SER A 264 -11.33 18.89 31.40
C SER A 264 -11.75 20.32 31.03
N THR A 265 -10.93 21.01 30.23
CA THR A 265 -11.25 22.37 29.75
C THR A 265 -12.50 22.37 28.88
N THR A 266 -12.61 21.42 27.96
CA THR A 266 -13.80 21.25 27.11
C THR A 266 -15.05 21.00 27.96
N LEU A 267 -15.00 20.05 28.89
CA LEU A 267 -16.11 19.73 29.78
C LEU A 267 -16.53 20.95 30.62
N SER A 268 -15.55 21.67 31.17
CA SER A 268 -15.79 22.87 31.97
C SER A 268 -16.48 23.96 31.15
N ILE A 269 -16.01 24.22 29.93
CA ILE A 269 -16.63 25.18 29.00
C ILE A 269 -18.04 24.73 28.63
N SER A 270 -18.25 23.45 28.30
CA SER A 270 -19.58 22.90 28.00
C SER A 270 -20.56 23.09 29.17
N ILE A 271 -20.13 22.84 30.40
CA ILE A 271 -20.95 23.05 31.61
C ILE A 271 -21.27 24.53 31.80
N LEU A 272 -20.29 25.42 31.63
CA LEU A 272 -20.49 26.87 31.74
C LEU A 272 -21.47 27.39 30.69
N LEU A 273 -21.29 26.97 29.42
CA LEU A 273 -22.20 27.33 28.32
C LEU A 273 -23.60 26.78 28.57
N TRP A 274 -23.72 25.52 29.01
CA TRP A 274 -25.01 24.93 29.37
C TRP A 274 -25.70 25.69 30.50
N GLY A 275 -24.97 26.02 31.57
CA GLY A 275 -25.50 26.74 32.72
C GLY A 275 -25.96 28.16 32.38
N THR A 276 -25.19 28.88 31.58
CA THR A 276 -25.51 30.26 31.17
C THR A 276 -26.64 30.32 30.15
N GLN A 277 -26.65 29.42 29.15
CA GLN A 277 -27.74 29.35 28.15
C GLN A 277 -29.06 28.85 28.77
N ARG A 278 -29.02 27.86 29.67
CA ARG A 278 -30.23 27.37 30.35
C ARG A 278 -30.84 28.40 31.29
N ARG A 279 -30.02 29.28 31.89
CA ARG A 279 -30.52 30.40 32.71
C ARG A 279 -31.22 31.45 31.85
N LYS A 280 -30.71 31.75 30.65
CA LYS A 280 -31.36 32.67 29.69
C LYS A 280 -32.74 32.17 29.21
N ALA A 281 -32.93 30.86 29.07
CA ALA A 281 -34.21 30.29 28.66
C ALA A 281 -35.30 30.27 29.77
N LYS A 282 -34.95 30.57 31.02
CA LYS A 282 -35.88 30.54 32.17
C LYS A 282 -36.32 31.93 32.66
N THR A 283 -35.80 33.01 32.06
CA THR A 283 -36.09 34.40 32.43
C THR A 283 -36.87 35.17 31.36
N SER A 284 -37.45 34.47 30.37
CA SER A 284 -38.42 34.99 29.39
C SER A 284 -39.72 34.21 29.52
#